data_AF-A0AAW2LGB4-F1
#
_entry.id   AF-A0AAW2LGB4-F1
#
_cell.length_a   1.000
_cell.length_b   1.000
_cell.length_c   1.000
_cell.angle_alpha   90.00
_cell.angle_beta   90.00
_cell.angle_gamma   90.00
#
_symmetry.space_group_name_H-M   'P 1'
#
loop_
_entity.id
_entity.type
_entity.pdbx_description
1 polymer ?
#
loop_
_entity_poly.entity_id
_entity_poly.type
_entity_poly.pdbx_seq_one_letter_code
_entity_poly.pdbx_strand_id
1 'polypeptide(L)'
;MAAEADEPKWEGKATAKLHKPTPQQVWPLLEDFCSFHNWLPTIDTCRKVEGAHPDLVRYCAATLPPPPDGGDGVVKWCHEKLLAMDPTQKLLSYEVLENNMGFKSYKSTIKVTAIEGGDAPNGCQIEWSFLADPVEGLSCDDLVDYLDISLQGMAQNMEKALESS
;
A
#
# COMPACT_ATOMS: atom_id res chain seq x y z
N MET A 1 -20.69 -33.00 2.78
CA MET A 1 -19.72 -31.90 2.88
C MET A 1 -20.29 -30.76 2.07
N ALA A 2 -20.63 -29.65 2.73
CA ALA A 2 -21.09 -28.46 2.05
C ALA A 2 -19.94 -27.95 1.18
N ALA A 3 -20.21 -27.69 -0.09
CA ALA A 3 -19.35 -26.82 -0.87
C ALA A 3 -19.48 -25.44 -0.23
N GLU A 4 -18.45 -25.02 0.49
CA GLU A 4 -18.25 -23.61 0.82
C GLU A 4 -18.19 -22.90 -0.53
N ALA A 5 -19.26 -22.20 -0.90
CA ALA A 5 -19.20 -21.28 -2.01
C ALA A 5 -18.25 -20.17 -1.56
N ASP A 6 -17.01 -20.19 -2.06
CA ASP A 6 -16.08 -19.07 -1.93
C ASP A 6 -16.85 -17.81 -2.34
N GLU A 7 -17.10 -16.91 -1.39
CA GLU A 7 -17.61 -15.59 -1.72
C GLU A 7 -16.61 -14.96 -2.71
N PRO A 8 -17.10 -14.25 -3.75
CA PRO A 8 -16.22 -13.66 -4.74
C PRO A 8 -15.23 -12.72 -4.04
N LYS A 9 -13.93 -13.02 -4.16
CA LYS A 9 -12.87 -12.16 -3.61
C LYS A 9 -12.95 -10.78 -4.27
N TRP A 10 -12.71 -9.76 -3.47
CA TRP A 10 -12.50 -8.42 -3.98
C TRP A 10 -11.13 -8.33 -4.65
N GLU A 11 -11.11 -7.73 -5.83
CA GLU A 11 -9.91 -7.38 -6.57
C GLU A 11 -9.99 -5.90 -6.93
N GLY A 12 -8.90 -5.18 -6.69
CA GLY A 12 -8.84 -3.77 -7.01
C GLY A 12 -7.40 -3.30 -7.19
N LYS A 13 -7.25 -2.13 -7.82
CA LYS A 13 -5.96 -1.50 -8.00
C LYS A 13 -6.07 0.01 -8.16
N ALA A 14 -5.01 0.69 -7.79
CA ALA A 14 -4.80 2.10 -8.02
C ALA A 14 -3.46 2.34 -8.75
N THR A 15 -3.36 3.46 -9.46
CA THR A 15 -2.11 3.87 -10.12
C THR A 15 -1.83 5.34 -9.91
N ALA A 16 -0.58 5.70 -9.60
CA ALA A 16 -0.13 7.08 -9.56
C ALA A 16 1.09 7.29 -10.47
N LYS A 17 1.09 8.42 -11.18
CA LYS A 17 2.19 8.83 -12.06
C LYS A 17 3.09 9.82 -11.32
N LEU A 18 4.39 9.56 -11.38
CA LEU A 18 5.44 10.49 -10.98
C LEU A 18 6.12 10.96 -12.27
N HIS A 19 6.06 12.26 -12.54
CA HIS A 19 6.42 12.83 -13.84
C HIS A 19 7.93 13.02 -14.00
N LYS A 20 8.64 13.21 -12.88
CA LYS A 20 10.07 13.51 -12.88
C LYS A 20 10.96 12.33 -12.55
N PRO A 21 10.73 11.58 -11.45
CA PRO A 21 11.65 10.54 -11.05
C PRO A 21 11.48 9.27 -11.88
N THR A 22 12.61 8.65 -12.19
CA THR A 22 12.68 7.37 -12.88
C THR A 22 12.28 6.22 -11.96
N PRO A 23 11.90 5.04 -12.49
CA PRO A 23 11.65 3.85 -11.66
C PRO A 23 12.82 3.51 -10.74
N GLN A 24 14.07 3.78 -11.14
CA GLN A 24 15.28 3.53 -10.38
C GLN A 24 15.44 4.49 -9.18
N GLN A 25 14.90 5.70 -9.25
CA GLN A 25 14.91 6.66 -8.15
C GLN A 25 13.78 6.39 -7.15
N VAL A 26 12.63 5.93 -7.63
CA VAL A 26 11.46 5.65 -6.78
C VAL A 26 11.56 4.31 -6.06
N TRP A 27 12.07 3.28 -6.74
CA TRP A 27 12.11 1.92 -6.20
C TRP A 27 12.80 1.81 -4.83
N PRO A 28 13.96 2.45 -4.57
CA PRO A 28 14.59 2.41 -3.24
C PRO A 28 13.70 2.94 -2.10
N LEU A 29 12.76 3.85 -2.39
CA LEU A 29 11.82 4.37 -1.40
C LEU A 29 10.72 3.36 -1.04
N LEU A 30 10.37 2.46 -1.98
CA LEU A 30 9.37 1.40 -1.83
C LEU A 30 9.99 0.08 -1.34
N GLU A 31 11.24 -0.21 -1.71
CA GLU A 31 11.92 -1.41 -1.24
C GLU A 31 12.24 -1.35 0.26
N ASP A 32 12.33 -0.14 0.83
CA ASP A 32 12.32 0.08 2.27
C ASP A 32 10.90 -0.12 2.85
N PHE A 33 10.48 -1.37 2.83
CA PHE A 33 9.14 -1.85 3.20
C PHE A 33 8.70 -1.38 4.60
N CYS A 34 9.63 -1.12 5.52
CA CYS A 34 9.30 -0.74 6.90
C CYS A 34 9.16 0.77 7.10
N SER A 35 9.32 1.58 6.05
CA SER A 35 9.40 3.04 6.15
C SER A 35 8.28 3.76 5.36
N PHE A 36 7.17 3.07 5.10
CA PHE A 36 6.10 3.62 4.27
C PHE A 36 5.40 4.83 4.89
N HIS A 37 5.48 5.00 6.21
CA HIS A 37 4.97 6.17 6.94
C HIS A 37 5.68 7.48 6.54
N ASN A 38 6.85 7.42 5.90
CA ASN A 38 7.51 8.60 5.34
C ASN A 38 6.81 9.13 4.08
N TRP A 39 6.05 8.29 3.40
CA TRP A 39 5.49 8.58 2.08
C TRP A 39 3.96 8.59 2.09
N LEU A 40 3.34 7.61 2.74
CA LEU A 40 1.89 7.49 2.80
C LEU A 40 1.31 8.51 3.77
N PRO A 41 0.44 9.43 3.31
CA PRO A 41 -0.22 10.37 4.22
C PRO A 41 -1.31 9.71 5.05
N THR A 42 -1.74 8.51 4.71
CA THR A 42 -2.85 7.79 5.36
C THR A 42 -2.43 6.96 6.56
N ILE A 43 -1.12 6.81 6.83
CA ILE A 43 -0.60 6.14 8.02
C ILE A 43 0.41 7.04 8.73
N ASP A 44 0.48 6.93 10.04
CA ASP A 44 1.46 7.67 10.86
C ASP A 44 2.59 6.76 11.38
N THR A 45 2.37 5.45 11.35
CA THR A 45 3.29 4.46 11.89
C THR A 45 3.52 3.37 10.87
N CYS A 46 4.79 3.09 10.57
CA CYS A 46 5.22 1.89 9.87
C CYS A 46 6.57 1.49 10.45
N ARG A 47 6.69 0.28 11.00
CA ARG A 47 7.94 -0.18 11.63
C ARG A 47 8.08 -1.69 11.55
N LYS A 48 9.33 -2.15 11.53
CA LYS A 48 9.66 -3.56 11.64
C LYS A 48 9.19 -4.14 12.98
N VAL A 49 8.60 -5.32 12.95
CA VAL A 49 8.23 -6.12 14.13
C VAL A 49 9.13 -7.34 14.25
N GLU A 50 9.30 -8.08 13.16
CA GLU A 50 10.00 -9.37 13.20
C GLU A 50 10.78 -9.65 11.91
N GLY A 51 11.81 -10.48 12.05
CA GLY A 51 12.44 -11.20 10.96
C GLY A 51 13.32 -10.36 10.03
N ALA A 52 13.66 -10.92 8.89
CA ALA A 52 14.24 -10.27 7.72
C ALA A 52 13.73 -11.03 6.51
N HIS A 53 13.79 -10.45 5.30
CA HIS A 53 13.27 -11.14 4.12
C HIS A 53 13.90 -12.54 4.00
N PRO A 54 13.11 -13.64 3.89
CA PRO A 54 11.68 -13.71 3.55
C PRO A 54 10.65 -13.65 4.69
N ASP A 55 11.07 -13.58 5.94
CA ASP A 55 10.19 -13.55 7.12
C ASP A 55 9.99 -12.14 7.71
N LEU A 56 10.19 -11.10 6.89
CA LEU A 56 10.04 -9.71 7.34
C LEU A 56 8.58 -9.37 7.59
N VAL A 57 8.27 -8.97 8.83
CA VAL A 57 6.94 -8.47 9.22
C VAL A 57 7.04 -7.02 9.69
N ARG A 58 6.14 -6.17 9.18
CA ARG A 58 5.96 -4.79 9.62
C ARG A 58 4.63 -4.60 10.34
N TYR A 59 4.56 -3.60 11.21
CA TYR A 59 3.33 -3.07 11.78
C TYR A 59 3.04 -1.72 11.15
N CYS A 60 1.83 -1.55 10.63
CA CYS A 60 1.33 -0.31 10.05
C CYS A 60 0.12 0.17 10.86
N ALA A 61 0.02 1.47 11.12
CA ALA A 61 -1.12 2.06 11.79
C ALA A 61 -1.44 3.48 11.35
N ALA A 62 -2.73 3.82 11.46
CA ALA A 62 -3.29 5.14 11.21
C ALA A 62 -4.15 5.57 12.39
N THR A 63 -3.85 6.74 12.94
CA THR A 63 -4.63 7.38 14.01
C THR A 63 -5.68 8.29 13.38
N LEU A 64 -6.94 7.89 13.49
CA LEU A 64 -8.07 8.70 13.02
C LEU A 64 -8.53 9.62 14.15
N PRO A 65 -8.74 10.93 13.86
CA PRO A 65 -9.25 11.85 14.85
C PRO A 65 -10.66 11.44 15.29
N PRO A 66 -11.09 11.87 16.49
CA PRO A 66 -12.45 11.63 16.96
C PRO A 66 -13.45 12.27 15.99
N PRO A 67 -14.65 11.69 15.87
CA PRO A 67 -15.66 12.22 14.97
C PRO A 67 -16.20 13.56 15.49
N PRO A 68 -16.77 14.41 14.63
CA PRO A 68 -17.18 15.77 14.98
C PRO A 68 -18.26 15.85 16.08
N ASP A 69 -19.06 14.78 16.20
CA ASP A 69 -20.15 14.60 17.17
C ASP A 69 -19.67 14.07 18.54
N GLY A 70 -18.36 13.88 18.71
CA GLY A 70 -17.73 13.47 19.95
C GLY A 70 -17.45 11.97 20.03
N GLY A 71 -16.45 11.61 20.82
CA GLY A 71 -15.94 10.25 20.95
C GLY A 71 -14.41 10.24 21.06
N ASP A 72 -13.83 9.05 21.14
CA ASP A 72 -12.38 8.88 21.11
C ASP A 72 -11.90 8.67 19.67
N GLY A 73 -10.66 9.10 19.39
CA GLY A 73 -9.99 8.74 18.15
C GLY A 73 -9.81 7.23 18.03
N VAL A 74 -9.74 6.72 16.81
CA VAL A 74 -9.61 5.29 16.55
C VAL A 74 -8.27 5.02 15.88
N VAL A 75 -7.54 4.03 16.38
CA VAL A 75 -6.33 3.53 15.72
C VAL A 75 -6.71 2.33 14.87
N LYS A 76 -6.49 2.41 13.57
CA LYS A 76 -6.57 1.28 12.64
C LYS A 76 -5.18 0.73 12.41
N TRP A 77 -5.00 -0.59 12.45
CA TRP A 77 -3.69 -1.23 12.34
C TRP A 77 -3.72 -2.60 11.67
N CYS A 78 -2.59 -2.98 11.09
CA CYS A 78 -2.32 -4.32 10.56
C CYS A 78 -0.85 -4.70 10.76
N HIS A 79 -0.61 -6.01 10.88
CA HIS A 79 0.68 -6.63 10.65
C HIS A 79 0.74 -7.13 9.21
N GLU A 80 1.85 -6.86 8.52
CA GLU A 80 2.02 -7.22 7.13
C GLU A 80 3.32 -7.98 6.93
N LYS A 81 3.24 -9.17 6.31
CA LYS A 81 4.40 -10.00 5.98
C LYS A 81 4.80 -9.79 4.53
N LEU A 82 6.07 -9.46 4.30
CA LEU A 82 6.64 -9.38 2.96
C LEU A 82 6.72 -10.78 2.35
N LEU A 83 6.09 -11.00 1.21
CA LEU A 83 6.05 -12.29 0.50
C LEU A 83 7.14 -12.39 -0.56
N ALA A 84 7.29 -11.34 -1.37
CA ALA A 84 8.28 -11.29 -2.44
C ALA A 84 8.83 -9.88 -2.60
N MET A 85 10.08 -9.78 -3.02
CA MET A 85 10.73 -8.54 -3.41
C MET A 85 11.66 -8.82 -4.58
N ASP A 86 11.39 -8.16 -5.71
CA ASP A 86 12.18 -8.24 -6.93
C ASP A 86 12.63 -6.83 -7.34
N PRO A 87 13.87 -6.44 -6.99
CA PRO A 87 14.43 -5.14 -7.40
C PRO A 87 14.62 -4.96 -8.91
N THR A 88 14.73 -6.08 -9.65
CA THR A 88 14.88 -6.06 -11.11
C THR A 88 13.55 -5.64 -11.75
N GLN A 89 12.47 -6.29 -11.33
CA GLN A 89 11.11 -5.96 -11.79
C GLN A 89 10.46 -4.78 -11.06
N LYS A 90 11.11 -4.27 -10.01
CA LYS A 90 10.61 -3.19 -9.13
C LYS A 90 9.24 -3.53 -8.60
N LEU A 91 9.15 -4.74 -8.05
CA LEU A 91 7.93 -5.34 -7.58
C LEU A 91 8.12 -5.88 -6.17
N LEU A 92 7.16 -5.62 -5.30
CA LEU A 92 7.05 -6.30 -4.02
C LEU A 92 5.62 -6.78 -3.81
N SER A 93 5.46 -7.83 -3.03
CA SER A 93 4.15 -8.29 -2.59
C SER A 93 4.18 -8.65 -1.11
N TYR A 94 3.04 -8.50 -0.45
CA TYR A 94 2.88 -8.76 0.97
C TYR A 94 1.46 -9.27 1.25
N GLU A 95 1.28 -9.86 2.43
CA GLU A 95 -0.03 -10.22 2.96
C GLU A 95 -0.29 -9.55 4.30
N VAL A 96 -1.56 -9.24 4.56
CA VAL A 96 -2.00 -8.80 5.89
C VAL A 96 -2.23 -10.04 6.75
N LEU A 97 -1.60 -10.04 7.91
CA LEU A 97 -1.76 -11.02 8.97
C LEU A 97 -2.86 -10.53 9.93
N GLU A 98 -2.51 -10.29 11.18
CA GLU A 98 -3.41 -9.75 12.19
C GLU A 98 -3.74 -8.28 11.90
N ASN A 99 -5.00 -7.90 12.06
CA ASN A 99 -5.46 -6.53 11.90
C ASN A 99 -6.77 -6.30 12.67
N ASN A 100 -7.10 -5.04 12.96
CA ASN A 100 -8.37 -4.66 13.59
C ASN A 100 -9.39 -4.07 12.60
N MET A 101 -9.16 -4.27 11.30
CA MET A 101 -9.98 -3.74 10.21
C MET A 101 -10.93 -4.77 9.61
N GLY A 102 -10.73 -6.06 9.91
CA GLY A 102 -11.55 -7.16 9.40
C GLY A 102 -11.03 -7.81 8.13
N PHE A 103 -9.84 -7.44 7.64
CA PHE A 103 -9.24 -8.03 6.46
C PHE A 103 -8.93 -9.52 6.69
N LYS A 104 -9.29 -10.34 5.70
CA LYS A 104 -8.97 -11.76 5.61
C LYS A 104 -8.41 -12.07 4.22
N SER A 105 -7.44 -12.97 4.18
CA SER A 105 -6.76 -13.39 2.95
C SER A 105 -6.23 -12.24 2.08
N TYR A 106 -5.98 -11.07 2.68
CA TYR A 106 -5.58 -9.87 1.95
C TYR A 106 -4.14 -10.00 1.47
N LYS A 107 -3.94 -9.89 0.16
CA LYS A 107 -2.64 -9.87 -0.50
C LYS A 107 -2.55 -8.66 -1.37
N SER A 108 -1.39 -8.05 -1.41
CA SER A 108 -1.16 -6.86 -2.21
C SER A 108 0.17 -6.92 -2.94
N THR A 109 0.20 -6.28 -4.10
CA THR A 109 1.40 -6.14 -4.94
C THR A 109 1.59 -4.66 -5.29
N ILE A 110 2.82 -4.18 -5.16
CA ILE A 110 3.23 -2.85 -5.59
C ILE A 110 4.28 -3.03 -6.69
N LYS A 111 4.10 -2.33 -7.81
CA LYS A 111 5.00 -2.38 -8.96
C LYS A 111 5.32 -0.98 -9.46
N VAL A 112 6.57 -0.74 -9.85
CA VAL A 112 7.01 0.50 -10.50
C VAL A 112 7.40 0.23 -11.96
N THR A 113 6.82 0.97 -12.89
CA THR A 113 7.11 0.85 -14.33
C THR A 113 7.50 2.21 -14.92
N ALA A 114 8.31 2.22 -15.97
CA ALA A 114 8.56 3.45 -16.75
C ALA A 114 7.28 3.87 -17.48
N ILE A 115 7.10 5.18 -17.68
CA ILE A 115 6.03 5.70 -18.56
C ILE A 115 6.59 5.78 -19.98
N GLU A 116 6.13 4.92 -20.89
CA GLU A 116 6.53 4.99 -22.29
C GLU A 116 5.70 6.05 -23.05
N GLY A 117 6.37 6.90 -23.82
CA GLY A 117 5.73 7.72 -24.87
C GLY A 117 4.81 8.86 -24.43
N GLY A 118 4.94 9.39 -23.20
CA GLY A 118 4.14 10.52 -22.68
C GLY A 118 4.93 11.81 -22.43
N ASP A 119 4.26 12.83 -21.89
CA ASP A 119 4.84 14.15 -21.53
C ASP A 119 5.90 14.09 -20.41
N ALA A 120 6.09 12.91 -19.81
CA ALA A 120 7.06 12.61 -18.76
C ALA A 120 8.02 11.50 -19.23
N PRO A 121 8.92 11.76 -20.19
CA PRO A 121 9.80 10.74 -20.77
C PRO A 121 10.77 10.09 -19.77
N ASN A 122 10.95 10.70 -18.60
CA ASN A 122 11.76 10.19 -17.48
C ASN A 122 10.92 9.75 -16.27
N GLY A 123 9.60 9.84 -16.36
CA GLY A 123 8.70 9.53 -15.27
C GLY A 123 8.47 8.03 -15.07
N CYS A 124 7.80 7.71 -13.97
CA CYS A 124 7.38 6.35 -13.66
C CYS A 124 5.94 6.31 -13.17
N GLN A 125 5.35 5.12 -13.20
CA GLN A 125 4.06 4.83 -12.63
C GLN A 125 4.22 3.80 -11.53
N ILE A 126 3.60 4.07 -10.38
CA ILE A 126 3.40 3.07 -9.34
C ILE A 126 2.00 2.48 -9.53
N GLU A 127 1.90 1.15 -9.59
CA GLU A 127 0.66 0.41 -9.49
C GLU A 127 0.62 -0.28 -8.12
N TRP A 128 -0.50 -0.19 -7.43
CA TRP A 128 -0.76 -0.88 -6.18
C TRP A 128 -2.07 -1.65 -6.34
N SER A 129 -2.00 -2.99 -6.29
CA SER A 129 -3.16 -3.87 -6.40
C SER A 129 -3.38 -4.71 -5.15
N PHE A 130 -4.61 -5.20 -4.98
CA PHE A 130 -4.97 -6.09 -3.88
C PHE A 130 -5.95 -7.19 -4.31
N LEU A 131 -5.93 -8.26 -3.53
CA LEU A 131 -6.93 -9.33 -3.48
C LEU A 131 -7.32 -9.53 -2.03
N ALA A 132 -8.60 -9.58 -1.71
CA ALA A 132 -9.07 -9.75 -0.33
C ALA A 132 -10.43 -10.45 -0.28
N ASP A 133 -10.75 -11.07 0.85
CA ASP A 133 -12.13 -11.48 1.11
C ASP A 133 -12.98 -10.23 1.45
N PRO A 134 -14.29 -10.21 1.16
CA PRO A 134 -15.16 -9.12 1.54
C PRO A 134 -15.10 -8.81 3.04
N VAL A 135 -15.11 -7.52 3.38
CA VAL A 135 -15.08 -7.03 4.77
C VAL A 135 -16.45 -6.44 5.13
N GLU A 136 -17.01 -6.87 6.27
CA GLU A 136 -18.29 -6.36 6.74
C GLU A 136 -18.24 -4.83 6.97
N GLY A 137 -19.21 -4.11 6.41
CA GLY A 137 -19.31 -2.66 6.55
C GLY A 137 -18.37 -1.83 5.67
N LEU A 138 -17.64 -2.47 4.75
CA LEU A 138 -16.82 -1.83 3.73
C LEU A 138 -17.30 -2.31 2.34
N SER A 139 -17.16 -1.50 1.30
CA SER A 139 -17.31 -1.97 -0.09
C SER A 139 -15.96 -2.12 -0.78
N CYS A 140 -15.93 -2.89 -1.87
CA CYS A 140 -14.72 -2.97 -2.70
C CYS A 140 -14.31 -1.60 -3.26
N ASP A 141 -15.29 -0.77 -3.65
CA ASP A 141 -15.04 0.58 -4.17
C ASP A 141 -14.44 1.50 -3.10
N ASP A 142 -14.93 1.45 -1.85
CA ASP A 142 -14.35 2.22 -0.74
C ASP A 142 -12.87 1.88 -0.52
N LEU A 143 -12.51 0.60 -0.67
CA LEU A 143 -11.13 0.13 -0.51
C LEU A 143 -10.25 0.57 -1.69
N VAL A 144 -10.79 0.57 -2.91
CA VAL A 144 -10.11 1.10 -4.10
C VAL A 144 -9.89 2.61 -3.96
N ASP A 145 -10.89 3.37 -3.53
CA ASP A 145 -10.80 4.81 -3.29
C ASP A 145 -9.77 5.14 -2.21
N TYR A 146 -9.77 4.38 -1.10
CA TYR A 146 -8.75 4.51 -0.07
C TYR A 146 -7.34 4.25 -0.60
N LEU A 147 -7.18 3.22 -1.43
CA LEU A 147 -5.90 2.88 -2.04
C LEU A 147 -5.44 3.96 -3.03
N ASP A 148 -6.35 4.52 -3.81
CA ASP A 148 -6.05 5.61 -4.74
C ASP A 148 -5.61 6.87 -4.00
N ILE A 149 -6.38 7.34 -3.00
CA ILE A 149 -6.01 8.50 -2.18
C ILE A 149 -4.63 8.30 -1.54
N SER A 150 -4.38 7.11 -0.98
CA SER A 150 -3.10 6.74 -0.37
C SER A 150 -1.96 6.81 -1.39
N LEU A 151 -2.16 6.24 -2.58
CA LEU A 151 -1.15 6.13 -3.61
C LEU A 151 -0.86 7.48 -4.29
N GLN A 152 -1.87 8.30 -4.56
CA GLN A 152 -1.68 9.66 -5.08
C GLN A 152 -0.86 10.51 -4.09
N GLY A 153 -1.20 10.43 -2.80
CA GLY A 153 -0.46 11.13 -1.75
C GLY A 153 0.98 10.65 -1.61
N MET A 154 1.20 9.34 -1.65
CA MET A 154 2.53 8.72 -1.67
C MET A 154 3.38 9.23 -2.84
N ALA A 155 2.82 9.22 -4.05
CA ALA A 155 3.52 9.69 -5.25
C ALA A 155 3.94 11.16 -5.11
N GLN A 156 3.03 12.04 -4.67
CA GLN A 156 3.35 13.46 -4.46
C GLN A 156 4.44 13.69 -3.41
N ASN A 157 4.43 12.93 -2.31
CA ASN A 157 5.44 13.06 -1.27
C ASN A 157 6.81 12.57 -1.75
N MET A 158 6.85 11.45 -2.50
CA MET A 158 8.08 10.93 -3.10
C MET A 158 8.64 11.89 -4.15
N GLU A 159 7.81 12.47 -5.02
CA GLU A 159 8.26 13.48 -6.00
C GLU A 159 8.93 14.66 -5.29
N LYS A 160 8.28 15.27 -4.30
CA LYS A 160 8.82 16.40 -3.54
C LYS A 160 10.14 16.07 -2.84
N ALA A 161 10.24 14.87 -2.26
CA ALA A 161 11.46 14.43 -1.58
C ALA A 161 12.64 14.27 -2.56
N LEU A 162 12.38 13.69 -3.74
CA LEU A 162 13.39 13.49 -4.77
C LEU A 162 13.75 14.78 -5.53
N GLU A 163 12.85 15.77 -5.59
CA GLU A 163 13.16 17.11 -6.11
C GLU A 163 14.07 17.93 -5.19
N SER A 164 14.03 17.64 -3.89
CA SER A 164 14.79 18.36 -2.86
C SER A 164 16.15 17.71 -2.56
N SER A 165 16.50 16.61 -3.23
CA SER A 165 17.69 15.79 -3.01
C SER A 165 18.79 16.01 -4.05
#